data_AF-A0A0Q4DSR5-F1
#
_entry.id   AF-A0A0Q4DSR5-F1
#
_cell.length_a   1.000
_cell.length_b   1.000
_cell.length_c   1.000
_cell.angle_alpha   90.00
_cell.angle_beta   90.00
_cell.angle_gamma   90.00
#
_symmetry.space_group_name_H-M   'P 1'
#
loop_
_entity.id
_entity.type
_entity.pdbx_description
1 polymer ?
#
loop_
_entity_poly.entity_id
_entity_poly.type
_entity_poly.pdbx_seq_one_letter_code
_entity_poly.pdbx_strand_id
1 'polypeptide(L)'
;MFRSSSSGTLLQSRRSVIAGAVGAGAVAIIALALYLPLVGFLGGATASTAGIVPFPALSVLAVTVVGAVVIAGLLALAITRHRAPAAWTLAVISVLVALAVTAFPLVAVVLGSAQRVGEIGPVVAILWEQVSGIF
;
A
#
# COMPACT_ATOMS: atom_id res chain seq x y z
N MET A 1 48.66 24.03 11.75
CA MET A 1 47.69 23.79 10.65
C MET A 1 46.58 22.87 11.16
N PHE A 2 45.46 23.43 11.63
CA PHE A 2 44.29 22.63 12.05
C PHE A 2 43.37 22.43 10.84
N ARG A 3 43.27 21.19 10.36
CA ARG A 3 42.36 20.83 9.27
C ARG A 3 40.92 20.98 9.73
N SER A 4 40.22 21.94 9.15
CA SER A 4 38.76 21.95 8.98
C SER A 4 38.33 20.61 8.35
N SER A 5 37.79 19.69 9.14
CA SER A 5 37.28 18.40 8.65
C SER A 5 35.99 17.94 9.33
N SER A 6 35.37 18.79 10.15
CA SER A 6 34.10 18.49 10.82
C SER A 6 32.86 18.84 10.00
N SER A 7 32.95 19.78 9.06
CA SER A 7 31.77 20.23 8.31
C SER A 7 31.24 19.18 7.32
N GLY A 8 32.12 18.39 6.71
CA GLY A 8 31.73 17.38 5.70
C GLY A 8 30.90 16.23 6.28
N THR A 9 31.24 15.74 7.47
CA THR A 9 30.52 14.65 8.14
C THR A 9 29.17 15.10 8.70
N LEU A 10 29.09 16.32 9.24
CA LEU A 10 27.84 16.90 9.74
C LEU A 10 26.83 17.17 8.60
N LEU A 11 27.29 17.72 7.48
CA LEU A 11 26.44 17.94 6.29
C LEU A 11 25.94 16.62 5.70
N GLN A 12 26.77 15.58 5.70
CA GLN A 12 26.43 14.28 5.14
C GLN A 12 25.45 13.49 6.03
N SER A 13 25.62 13.56 7.35
CA SER A 13 24.66 13.03 8.34
C SER A 13 23.28 13.69 8.15
N ARG A 14 23.22 15.03 8.07
CA ARG A 14 21.95 15.76 7.85
C ARG A 14 21.25 15.36 6.55
N ARG A 15 21.99 15.16 5.45
CA ARG A 15 21.40 14.75 4.17
C ARG A 15 20.74 13.36 4.22
N SER A 16 21.31 12.40 4.95
CA SER A 16 20.70 11.07 5.14
C SER A 16 19.41 11.14 5.94
N VAL A 17 19.38 11.96 6.99
CA VAL A 17 18.18 12.19 7.83
C VAL A 17 17.07 12.86 7.03
N ILE A 18 17.40 13.87 6.21
CA ILE A 18 16.40 14.54 5.35
C ILE A 18 15.81 13.54 4.34
N ALA A 19 16.64 12.70 3.71
CA ALA A 19 16.14 11.68 2.77
C ALA A 19 15.19 10.67 3.47
N GLY A 20 15.55 10.22 4.67
CA GLY A 20 14.69 9.36 5.49
C GLY A 20 13.37 10.05 5.89
N ALA A 21 13.42 11.31 6.32
CA ALA A 21 12.24 12.09 6.69
C ALA A 21 11.31 12.34 5.50
N VAL A 22 11.85 12.66 4.31
CA VAL A 22 11.07 12.82 3.07
C VAL A 22 10.44 11.50 2.66
N GLY A 23 11.19 10.39 2.69
CA GLY A 23 10.65 9.06 2.42
C GLY A 23 9.54 8.68 3.38
N ALA A 24 9.74 8.88 4.68
CA ALA A 24 8.74 8.63 5.71
C ALA A 24 7.49 9.50 5.53
N GLY A 25 7.67 10.78 5.20
CA GLY A 25 6.56 11.69 4.91
C GLY A 25 5.75 11.24 3.68
N ALA A 26 6.42 10.87 2.59
CA ALA A 26 5.77 10.37 1.39
C ALA A 26 4.99 9.06 1.65
N VAL A 27 5.59 8.12 2.37
CA VAL A 27 4.92 6.88 2.82
C VAL A 27 3.70 7.20 3.68
N ALA A 28 3.81 8.13 4.64
CA ALA A 28 2.71 8.52 5.50
C ALA A 28 1.56 9.15 4.69
N ILE A 29 1.86 9.99 3.71
CA ILE A 29 0.86 10.56 2.80
C ILE A 29 0.16 9.45 2.01
N ILE A 30 0.91 8.50 1.43
CA ILE A 30 0.32 7.36 0.71
C ILE A 30 -0.59 6.54 1.64
N ALA A 31 -0.13 6.25 2.86
CA ALA A 31 -0.89 5.48 3.82
C ALA A 31 -2.20 6.19 4.23
N LEU A 32 -2.14 7.49 4.53
CA LEU A 32 -3.27 8.24 5.07
C LEU A 32 -4.24 8.73 3.98
N ALA A 33 -3.73 9.15 2.82
CA ALA A 33 -4.53 9.76 1.77
C ALA A 33 -4.98 8.77 0.69
N LEU A 34 -4.26 7.66 0.48
CA LEU A 34 -4.64 6.63 -0.49
C LEU A 34 -5.10 5.36 0.20
N TYR A 35 -4.24 4.75 1.02
CA TYR A 35 -4.48 3.40 1.54
C TYR A 35 -5.65 3.32 2.50
N LEU A 36 -5.68 4.18 3.53
CA LEU A 36 -6.75 4.21 4.54
C LEU A 36 -8.13 4.45 3.92
N PRO A 37 -8.33 5.48 3.07
CA PRO A 37 -9.60 5.72 2.42
C PRO A 37 -10.03 4.55 1.54
N LEU A 38 -9.09 3.94 0.81
CA LEU A 38 -9.36 2.84 -0.09
C LEU A 38 -9.80 1.58 0.65
N VAL A 39 -9.07 1.18 1.70
CA VAL A 39 -9.44 0.01 2.52
C VAL A 39 -10.72 0.29 3.32
N GLY A 40 -10.89 1.50 3.83
CA GLY A 40 -12.12 1.91 4.51
C GLY A 40 -13.33 1.85 3.59
N PHE A 41 -13.20 2.34 2.36
CA PHE A 41 -14.25 2.27 1.33
C PHE A 41 -14.58 0.82 0.95
N LEU A 42 -13.57 0.00 0.60
CA LEU A 42 -13.77 -1.38 0.19
C LEU A 42 -14.34 -2.25 1.34
N GLY A 43 -13.82 -2.07 2.54
CA GLY A 43 -14.32 -2.73 3.74
C GLY A 43 -15.76 -2.31 4.07
N GLY A 44 -16.06 -1.02 4.00
CA GLY A 44 -17.40 -0.48 4.20
C GLY A 44 -18.39 -0.98 3.15
N ALA A 45 -18.02 -1.00 1.87
CA ALA A 45 -18.84 -1.55 0.79
C ALA A 45 -19.13 -3.04 1.00
N THR A 46 -18.15 -3.81 1.45
CA THR A 46 -18.31 -5.24 1.73
C THR A 46 -19.28 -5.47 2.90
N ALA A 47 -19.15 -4.70 3.97
CA ALA A 47 -20.05 -4.78 5.12
C ALA A 47 -21.49 -4.39 4.74
N SER A 48 -21.68 -3.33 3.94
CA SER A 48 -22.99 -2.84 3.51
C SER A 48 -23.68 -3.73 2.48
N THR A 49 -22.93 -4.53 1.74
CA THR A 49 -23.47 -5.39 0.67
C THR A 49 -23.59 -6.86 1.09
N ALA A 50 -23.57 -7.14 2.40
CA ALA A 50 -23.62 -8.51 2.94
C ALA A 50 -22.56 -9.45 2.30
N GLY A 51 -21.40 -8.93 1.91
CA GLY A 51 -20.33 -9.71 1.29
C GLY A 51 -20.48 -9.96 -0.21
N ILE A 52 -21.42 -9.30 -0.90
CA ILE A 52 -21.48 -9.32 -2.37
C ILE A 52 -20.20 -8.73 -2.97
N VAL A 53 -19.67 -7.65 -2.39
CA VAL A 53 -18.32 -7.15 -2.72
C VAL A 53 -17.30 -8.03 -2.00
N PRO A 54 -16.46 -8.79 -2.71
CA PRO A 54 -15.54 -9.74 -2.09
C PRO A 54 -14.24 -9.03 -1.70
N PHE A 55 -14.19 -8.50 -0.48
CA PHE A 55 -12.98 -7.90 0.09
C PHE A 55 -12.24 -8.87 1.03
N PRO A 56 -11.05 -9.38 0.64
CA PRO A 56 -10.30 -10.33 1.44
C PRO A 56 -9.51 -9.62 2.55
N ALA A 57 -10.21 -9.21 3.61
CA ALA A 57 -9.67 -8.42 4.71
C ALA A 57 -8.44 -9.07 5.38
N LEU A 58 -8.44 -10.40 5.55
CA LEU A 58 -7.32 -11.13 6.16
C LEU A 58 -6.04 -11.03 5.32
N SER A 59 -6.14 -11.26 4.01
CA SER A 59 -5.01 -11.18 3.08
C SER A 59 -4.49 -9.76 2.98
N VAL A 60 -5.40 -8.77 2.91
CA VAL A 60 -5.03 -7.34 2.90
C VAL A 60 -4.30 -6.99 4.19
N LEU A 61 -4.79 -7.41 5.34
CA LEU A 61 -4.14 -7.18 6.63
C LEU A 61 -2.74 -7.81 6.70
N ALA A 62 -2.60 -9.07 6.27
CA ALA A 62 -1.29 -9.75 6.23
C ALA A 62 -0.28 -9.01 5.34
N VAL A 63 -0.68 -8.63 4.12
CA VAL A 63 0.16 -7.85 3.19
C VAL A 63 0.49 -6.47 3.76
N THR A 64 -0.45 -5.83 4.47
CA THR A 64 -0.21 -4.54 5.14
C THR A 64 0.89 -4.67 6.19
N VAL A 65 0.79 -5.68 7.04
CA VAL A 65 1.76 -5.90 8.13
C VAL A 65 3.14 -6.18 7.55
N VAL A 66 3.25 -7.09 6.58
CA VAL A 66 4.53 -7.39 5.91
C VAL A 66 5.09 -6.15 5.22
N GLY A 67 4.25 -5.42 4.47
CA GLY A 67 4.62 -4.18 3.81
C GLY A 67 5.13 -3.12 4.79
N ALA A 68 4.44 -2.92 5.90
CA ALA A 68 4.83 -1.97 6.94
C ALA A 68 6.20 -2.32 7.54
N VAL A 69 6.46 -3.60 7.81
CA VAL A 69 7.76 -4.08 8.30
C VAL A 69 8.87 -3.81 7.29
N VAL A 70 8.64 -4.10 6.00
CA VAL A 70 9.63 -3.85 4.93
C VAL A 70 9.91 -2.36 4.78
N ILE A 71 8.87 -1.52 4.76
CA ILE A 71 9.00 -0.07 4.65
C ILE A 71 9.77 0.50 5.85
N ALA A 72 9.40 0.09 7.07
CA ALA A 72 10.10 0.50 8.29
C ALA A 72 11.58 0.09 8.26
N GLY A 73 11.87 -1.13 7.82
CA GLY A 73 13.24 -1.62 7.64
C GLY A 73 14.04 -0.79 6.64
N LEU A 74 13.45 -0.47 5.47
CA LEU A 74 14.08 0.35 4.44
C LEU A 74 14.36 1.78 4.92
N LEU A 75 13.40 2.39 5.63
CA LEU A 75 13.57 3.73 6.20
C LEU A 75 14.63 3.75 7.32
N ALA A 76 14.64 2.74 8.20
CA ALA A 76 15.68 2.59 9.21
C ALA A 76 17.08 2.41 8.58
N LEU A 77 17.18 1.61 7.52
CA LEU A 77 18.41 1.45 6.72
C LEU A 77 18.80 2.76 6.00
N ALA A 78 17.84 3.56 5.56
CA ALA A 78 18.11 4.85 4.92
C ALA A 78 18.73 5.85 5.92
N ILE A 79 18.21 5.89 7.14
CA ILE A 79 18.67 6.80 8.20
C ILE A 79 20.05 6.38 8.75
N THR A 80 20.34 5.09 8.80
CA THR A 80 21.61 4.56 9.33
C THR A 80 22.77 4.62 8.33
N ARG A 81 22.52 4.88 7.03
CA ARG A 81 23.58 4.93 6.02
C ARG A 81 24.24 6.31 5.90
N HIS A 82 25.56 6.34 6.08
CA HIS A 82 26.39 7.53 5.89
C HIS A 82 26.51 8.03 4.44
N ARG A 83 26.09 7.26 3.42
CA ARG A 83 26.17 7.70 2.01
C ARG A 83 24.83 8.27 1.55
N ALA A 84 24.80 9.59 1.29
CA ALA A 84 23.63 10.30 0.80
C ALA A 84 22.90 9.66 -0.41
N PRO A 85 23.59 9.19 -1.48
CA PRO A 85 22.88 8.56 -2.60
C PRO A 85 22.19 7.25 -2.20
N ALA A 86 22.82 6.45 -1.34
CA ALA A 86 22.25 5.19 -0.88
C ALA A 86 20.99 5.38 0.00
N ALA A 87 20.97 6.43 0.82
CA ALA A 87 19.81 6.79 1.63
C ALA A 87 18.61 7.20 0.74
N TRP A 88 18.87 7.97 -0.32
CA TRP A 88 17.84 8.34 -1.30
C TRP A 88 17.26 7.13 -2.05
N THR A 89 18.11 6.19 -2.49
CA THR A 89 17.62 4.99 -3.16
C THR A 89 16.71 4.17 -2.24
N LEU A 90 17.09 4.01 -0.97
CA LEU A 90 16.27 3.29 0.02
C LEU A 90 14.95 3.99 0.31
N ALA A 91 14.95 5.33 0.40
CA ALA A 91 13.72 6.12 0.54
C ALA A 91 12.80 5.92 -0.68
N VAL A 92 13.32 6.00 -1.90
CA VAL A 92 12.54 5.75 -3.13
C VAL A 92 11.99 4.32 -3.16
N ILE A 93 12.80 3.32 -2.83
CA ILE A 93 12.34 1.92 -2.76
C ILE A 93 11.22 1.79 -1.73
N SER A 94 11.33 2.43 -0.56
CA SER A 94 10.27 2.38 0.46
C SER A 94 8.94 2.95 -0.04
N VAL A 95 8.98 4.03 -0.83
CA VAL A 95 7.80 4.62 -1.48
C VAL A 95 7.20 3.67 -2.52
N LEU A 96 8.04 3.02 -3.35
CA LEU A 96 7.57 2.03 -4.32
C LEU A 96 6.91 0.83 -3.63
N VAL A 97 7.47 0.37 -2.51
CA VAL A 97 6.85 -0.69 -1.70
C VAL A 97 5.50 -0.23 -1.13
N ALA A 98 5.41 1.00 -0.62
CA ALA A 98 4.14 1.56 -0.14
C ALA A 98 3.06 1.58 -1.23
N LEU A 99 3.43 1.96 -2.46
CA LEU A 99 2.52 1.92 -3.60
C LEU A 99 2.11 0.48 -3.97
N ALA A 100 3.04 -0.47 -3.97
CA ALA A 100 2.74 -1.87 -4.24
C ALA A 100 1.76 -2.47 -3.21
N VAL A 101 1.98 -2.19 -1.92
CA VAL A 101 1.06 -2.57 -0.84
C VAL A 101 -0.32 -1.94 -1.03
N THR A 102 -0.36 -0.68 -1.50
CA THR A 102 -1.62 0.03 -1.77
C THR A 102 -2.38 -0.51 -2.97
N ALA A 103 -1.67 -1.06 -3.97
CA ALA A 103 -2.31 -1.67 -5.14
C ALA A 103 -2.94 -3.04 -4.82
N PHE A 104 -2.42 -3.76 -3.82
CA PHE A 104 -2.87 -5.12 -3.51
C PHE A 104 -4.38 -5.25 -3.22
N PRO A 105 -5.00 -4.42 -2.35
CA PRO A 105 -6.44 -4.50 -2.10
C PRO A 105 -7.30 -4.37 -3.37
N LEU A 106 -6.89 -3.51 -4.32
CA LEU A 106 -7.60 -3.35 -5.59
C LEU A 106 -7.55 -4.62 -6.42
N VAL A 107 -6.36 -5.19 -6.58
CA VAL A 107 -6.16 -6.44 -7.34
C VAL A 107 -6.96 -7.58 -6.70
N ALA A 108 -6.92 -7.67 -5.37
CA ALA A 108 -7.62 -8.71 -4.63
C ALA A 108 -9.15 -8.61 -4.79
N VAL A 109 -9.71 -7.40 -4.78
CA VAL A 109 -11.15 -7.18 -5.03
C VAL A 109 -11.52 -7.50 -6.48
N VAL A 110 -10.70 -7.12 -7.46
CA VAL A 110 -10.96 -7.43 -8.88
C VAL A 110 -10.99 -8.95 -9.10
N LEU A 111 -10.01 -9.66 -8.56
CA LEU A 111 -9.94 -11.12 -8.64
C LEU A 111 -11.13 -11.77 -7.93
N GLY A 112 -11.47 -11.32 -6.72
CA GLY A 112 -12.63 -11.83 -6.00
C GLY A 112 -13.93 -11.55 -6.75
N SER A 113 -14.06 -10.37 -7.37
CA SER A 113 -15.27 -9.98 -8.10
C SER A 113 -15.45 -10.83 -9.34
N ALA A 114 -14.37 -11.16 -10.05
CA ALA A 114 -14.40 -12.08 -11.19
C ALA A 114 -14.92 -13.47 -10.79
N GLN A 115 -14.48 -13.98 -9.63
CA GLN A 115 -14.97 -15.26 -9.10
C GLN A 115 -16.46 -15.19 -8.73
N ARG A 116 -16.89 -14.13 -8.06
CA ARG A 116 -18.31 -13.93 -7.68
C ARG A 116 -19.24 -13.79 -8.87
N VAL A 117 -18.83 -13.09 -9.91
CA VAL A 117 -19.63 -12.99 -11.15
C VAL A 117 -19.81 -14.37 -11.79
N GLY A 118 -18.79 -15.23 -11.76
CA GLY A 118 -18.92 -16.61 -12.24
C GLY A 118 -19.90 -17.46 -11.42
N GLU A 119 -19.94 -17.26 -10.10
CA GLU A 119 -20.83 -18.01 -9.19
C GLU A 119 -22.27 -17.51 -9.19
N ILE A 120 -22.47 -16.19 -9.23
CA ILE A 120 -23.78 -15.53 -9.05
C ILE A 120 -24.46 -15.26 -10.41
N GLY A 121 -23.68 -15.15 -11.49
CA GLY A 121 -24.17 -14.90 -12.85
C GLY A 121 -25.31 -15.83 -13.28
N PRO A 122 -25.18 -17.17 -13.10
CA PRO A 122 -26.25 -18.10 -13.44
C PRO A 122 -27.54 -17.88 -12.63
N VAL A 123 -27.43 -17.57 -11.33
CA VAL A 123 -28.59 -17.33 -10.47
C VAL A 123 -29.33 -16.06 -10.89
N VAL A 124 -28.58 -14.99 -11.21
CA VAL A 124 -29.16 -13.74 -11.71
C VAL A 124 -29.80 -13.94 -13.08
N ALA A 125 -29.18 -14.75 -13.97
CA ALA A 125 -29.76 -15.07 -15.27
C ALA A 125 -31.10 -15.83 -15.13
N ILE A 126 -31.17 -16.82 -14.24
CA ILE A 126 -32.40 -17.57 -13.97
C ILE A 126 -33.50 -16.66 -13.40
N LEU A 127 -33.17 -15.79 -12.45
CA LEU A 127 -34.12 -14.83 -11.90
C LEU A 127 -34.58 -13.81 -12.94
N TRP A 128 -33.68 -13.38 -13.82
CA TRP A 128 -33.99 -12.49 -14.92
C TRP A 128 -34.91 -13.15 -15.94
N GLU A 129 -34.71 -14.42 -16.28
CA GLU A 129 -35.62 -15.20 -17.13
C GLU A 129 -37.00 -15.35 -16.47
N GLN A 130 -37.04 -15.65 -15.17
CA GLN A 130 -38.29 -15.74 -14.40
C GLN A 130 -39.06 -14.42 -14.33
N VAL A 131 -38.37 -13.29 -14.19
CA VAL A 131 -38.98 -11.95 -14.09
C VAL A 131 -39.34 -11.39 -15.47
N SER A 132 -38.53 -11.64 -16.49
CA SER A 132 -38.79 -11.20 -17.86
C SER A 132 -39.90 -11.99 -18.55
N GLY A 133 -40.34 -13.12 -17.98
CA GLY A 133 -41.47 -13.91 -18.45
C GLY A 133 -41.20 -14.64 -19.76
N ILE A 134 -39.93 -14.77 -20.16
CA ILE A 134 -39.52 -15.52 -21.34
C ILE A 134 -39.42 -16.99 -20.92
N PHE A 135 -40.58 -17.66 -20.94
CA PHE A 135 -40.68 -19.13 -20.92
C PHE A 135 -40.49 -19.69 -22.33
#